data_AF-A0A8J1ZHB8-F1
#
_entry.id   AF-A0A8J1ZHB8-F1
#
_cell.length_a   1.000
_cell.length_b   1.000
_cell.length_c   1.000
_cell.angle_alpha   90.00
_cell.angle_beta   90.00
_cell.angle_gamma   90.00
#
_symmetry.space_group_name_H-M   'P 1'
#
loop_
_entity.id
_entity.type
_entity.pdbx_description
1 polymer ?
#
loop_
_entity_poly.entity_id
_entity_poly.type
_entity_poly.pdbx_seq_one_letter_code
_entity_poly.pdbx_strand_id
1 'polypeptide(L)'
;MKSATHDCMHALRRAWPDSENEAEKRKFELIIDHKFPHGVSFIRCSGDKKPTELATGLLERFAQGQEKSLALTRVLPCDFLVEPTLEAFRALAEKEIKPVFADKTKVLTWALQFKTRGVKKLTKDAILKVIDQWSDGHPVSIDKPDVCINVEVNPLFMGVGLLAKWEKYHKYNVQSIMNPDAAKKEAEAHRVRGTAKAGKEGETKKETEAKKEAETKAPAAEKAAATEPAAKADAQAAGA
;
A
#
# COMPACT_ATOMS: atom_id res chain seq x y z
N MET A 1 19.96 3.76 25.37
CA MET A 1 19.97 4.02 23.91
C MET A 1 18.80 4.95 23.59
N LYS A 2 19.02 6.05 22.86
CA LYS A 2 17.93 6.85 22.31
C LYS A 2 17.31 6.06 21.14
N SER A 3 15.97 5.99 21.06
CA SER A 3 15.30 5.23 20.00
C SER A 3 15.35 6.01 18.67
N ALA A 4 15.44 5.30 17.54
CA ALA A 4 15.40 5.86 16.18
C ALA A 4 14.26 6.88 15.99
N THR A 5 13.13 6.58 16.63
CA THR A 5 11.92 7.36 16.67
C THR A 5 12.10 8.72 17.33
N HIS A 6 12.84 8.78 18.44
CA HIS A 6 13.11 10.00 19.16
C HIS A 6 14.02 10.92 18.34
N ASP A 7 15.05 10.36 17.69
CA ASP A 7 15.92 11.10 16.79
C ASP A 7 15.15 11.66 15.58
N CYS A 8 14.26 10.86 14.99
CA CYS A 8 13.38 11.29 13.91
C CYS A 8 12.43 12.43 14.35
N MET A 9 11.80 12.32 15.52
CA MET A 9 10.97 13.40 16.06
C MET A 9 11.75 14.68 16.33
N HIS A 10 12.96 14.57 16.90
CA HIS A 10 13.81 15.74 17.14
C HIS A 10 14.24 16.39 15.82
N ALA A 11 14.61 15.58 14.82
CA ALA A 11 14.95 16.08 13.49
C ALA A 11 13.73 16.76 12.82
N LEU A 12 12.54 16.17 12.91
CA LEU A 12 11.30 16.77 12.42
C LEU A 12 10.98 18.10 13.11
N ARG A 13 11.12 18.17 14.44
CA ARG A 13 10.92 19.40 15.21
C ARG A 13 11.91 20.49 14.83
N ARG A 14 13.16 20.15 14.50
CA ARG A 14 14.18 21.10 14.00
C ARG A 14 13.96 21.49 12.53
N ALA A 15 13.44 20.57 11.73
CA ALA A 15 13.15 20.78 10.32
C ALA A 15 11.89 21.62 10.09
N TRP A 16 11.02 21.74 11.10
CA TRP A 16 9.90 22.67 11.08
C TRP A 16 10.43 24.12 11.12
N PRO A 17 10.27 24.91 10.05
CA PRO A 17 10.66 26.31 10.07
C PRO A 17 9.71 27.08 10.99
N ASP A 18 10.29 27.91 11.87
CA ASP A 18 9.65 28.94 12.70
C ASP A 18 8.64 28.46 13.76
N SER A 19 9.11 27.69 14.75
CA SER A 19 8.41 27.71 16.05
C SER A 19 9.36 27.82 17.24
N GLU A 20 9.65 29.05 17.62
CA GLU A 20 9.98 29.38 19.01
C GLU A 20 8.77 29.14 19.95
N ASN A 21 7.57 28.91 19.38
CA ASN A 21 6.33 28.69 20.09
C ASN A 21 6.13 27.21 20.49
N GLU A 22 6.20 26.92 21.79
CA GLU A 22 5.95 25.59 22.38
C GLU A 22 4.59 24.97 22.00
N ALA A 23 3.60 25.77 21.61
CA ALA A 23 2.31 25.29 21.11
C ALA A 23 2.43 24.52 19.78
N GLU A 24 3.39 24.87 18.93
CA GLU A 24 3.59 24.18 17.65
C GLU A 24 4.36 22.86 17.82
N LYS A 25 5.21 22.73 18.85
CA LYS A 25 5.86 21.46 19.19
C LYS A 25 4.86 20.38 19.62
N ARG A 26 3.66 20.78 20.08
CA ARG A 26 2.52 19.90 20.36
C ARG A 26 1.80 19.38 19.10
N LYS A 27 2.18 19.83 17.90
CA LYS A 27 1.62 19.34 16.62
C LYS A 27 2.19 17.98 16.21
N PHE A 28 3.22 17.47 16.89
CA PHE A 28 3.80 16.15 16.62
C PHE A 28 3.61 15.21 17.80
N GLU A 29 2.85 14.15 17.58
CA GLU A 29 2.60 13.11 18.58
C GLU A 29 3.19 11.79 18.10
N LEU A 30 4.08 11.20 18.91
CA LEU A 30 4.50 9.82 18.69
C LEU A 30 3.36 8.89 19.10
N ILE A 31 2.87 8.12 18.14
CA ILE A 31 1.89 7.08 18.42
C ILE A 31 2.64 5.81 18.82
N ILE A 32 2.44 5.38 20.07
CA ILE A 32 2.99 4.15 20.62
C ILE A 32 1.86 3.14 20.73
N ASP A 33 1.90 2.09 19.91
CA ASP A 33 0.98 0.96 19.98
C ASP A 33 1.79 -0.35 19.85
N HIS A 34 1.52 -1.32 20.72
CA HIS A 34 2.16 -2.63 20.72
C HIS A 34 1.78 -3.47 19.49
N LYS A 35 0.70 -3.10 18.79
CA LYS A 35 0.27 -3.71 17.53
C LYS A 35 1.13 -3.26 16.34
N PHE A 36 1.91 -2.19 16.49
CA PHE A 36 2.79 -1.75 15.41
C PHE A 36 4.03 -2.67 15.29
N PRO A 37 4.48 -2.96 14.06
CA PRO A 37 5.68 -3.75 13.86
C PRO A 37 6.90 -3.11 14.52
N HIS A 38 7.77 -3.94 15.11
CA HIS A 38 9.07 -3.48 15.63
C HIS A 38 9.87 -2.75 14.54
N GLY A 39 10.58 -1.70 14.93
CA GLY A 39 11.39 -0.88 14.02
C GLY A 39 10.58 0.10 13.15
N VAL A 40 9.26 0.16 13.32
CA VAL A 40 8.40 1.17 12.70
C VAL A 40 7.84 2.09 13.79
N SER A 41 7.70 3.37 13.49
CA SER A 41 7.06 4.32 14.39
C SER A 41 6.21 5.29 13.61
N PHE A 42 5.09 5.67 14.22
CA PHE A 42 4.11 6.56 13.60
C PHE A 42 4.14 7.90 14.31
N ILE A 43 4.19 8.97 13.52
CA ILE A 43 4.18 10.33 14.03
C ILE A 43 2.94 11.00 13.47
N ARG A 44 2.00 11.37 14.35
CA ARG A 44 0.85 12.18 13.97
C ARG A 44 1.29 13.61 13.80
N CYS A 45 0.86 14.23 12.71
CA CYS A 45 1.11 15.65 12.42
C CYS A 45 -0.25 16.37 12.45
N SER A 46 -0.43 17.29 13.41
CA SER A 46 -1.68 18.03 13.63
C SER A 46 -1.54 19.52 13.27
N GLY A 47 -0.85 19.81 12.16
CA GLY A 47 -0.60 21.18 11.68
C GLY A 47 -1.18 21.44 10.29
N ASP A 48 -1.03 22.68 9.82
CA ASP A 48 -1.57 23.13 8.53
C ASP A 48 -0.79 22.59 7.32
N LYS A 49 0.46 22.14 7.55
CA LYS A 49 1.32 21.57 6.52
C LYS A 49 1.07 20.08 6.34
N LYS A 50 1.05 19.64 5.08
CA LYS A 50 0.91 18.22 4.73
C LYS A 50 2.14 17.41 5.18
N PRO A 51 1.97 16.20 5.72
CA PRO A 51 3.08 15.29 6.04
C PRO A 51 4.12 15.14 4.93
N THR A 52 3.71 15.13 3.66
CA THR A 52 4.62 15.06 2.51
C THR A 52 5.54 16.26 2.36
N GLU A 53 5.04 17.48 2.62
CA GLU A 53 5.84 18.70 2.60
C GLU A 53 6.89 18.67 3.72
N LEU A 54 6.49 18.21 4.90
CA LEU A 54 7.36 18.09 6.07
C LEU A 54 8.48 17.07 5.84
N ALA A 55 8.12 15.89 5.34
CA ALA A 55 9.09 14.87 5.00
C ALA A 55 10.05 15.37 3.92
N THR A 56 9.55 16.09 2.91
CA THR A 56 10.39 16.68 1.86
C THR A 56 11.40 17.67 2.42
N GLY A 57 10.96 18.58 3.30
CA GLY A 57 11.85 19.53 3.97
C GLY A 57 12.90 18.83 4.85
N LEU A 58 12.50 17.80 5.59
CA LEU A 58 13.43 16.99 6.38
C LEU A 58 14.49 16.28 5.50
N LEU A 59 14.06 15.66 4.41
CA LEU A 59 14.95 14.92 3.50
C LEU A 59 15.93 15.86 2.78
N GLU A 60 15.50 17.09 2.46
CA GLU A 60 16.39 18.12 1.94
C GLU A 60 17.51 18.45 2.93
N ARG A 61 17.20 18.58 4.23
CA ARG A 61 18.21 18.83 5.27
C ARG A 61 19.19 17.66 5.42
N PHE A 62 18.72 16.43 5.32
CA PHE A 62 19.61 15.25 5.26
C PHE A 62 20.52 15.30 4.04
N ALA A 63 19.98 15.63 2.86
CA ALA A 63 20.75 15.74 1.61
C ALA A 63 21.81 16.86 1.68
N GLN A 64 21.53 17.94 2.40
CA GLN A 64 22.46 19.05 2.65
C GLN A 64 23.44 18.79 3.81
N GLY A 65 23.35 17.62 4.47
CA GLY A 65 24.21 17.26 5.60
C GLY A 65 23.92 18.03 6.90
N GLN A 66 22.82 18.79 6.95
CA GLN A 66 22.38 19.55 8.13
C GLN A 66 21.76 18.66 9.21
N GLU A 67 21.27 17.48 8.82
CA GLU A 67 20.73 16.46 9.73
C GLU A 67 21.46 15.13 9.51
N LYS A 68 21.65 14.36 10.59
CA LYS A 68 22.27 13.03 10.54
C LYS A 68 21.55 12.10 11.50
N SER A 69 21.26 10.88 11.05
CA SER A 69 20.71 9.83 11.89
C SER A 69 21.14 8.48 11.35
N LEU A 70 21.80 7.68 12.20
CA LEU A 70 22.15 6.29 11.85
C LEU A 70 20.97 5.34 12.07
N ALA A 71 20.01 5.75 12.88
CA ALA A 71 18.89 4.93 13.31
C ALA A 71 17.64 5.10 12.42
N LEU A 72 17.51 6.22 11.70
CA LEU A 72 16.42 6.46 10.76
C LEU A 72 16.74 5.92 9.37
N THR A 73 16.08 4.84 8.96
CA THR A 73 16.28 4.27 7.62
C THR A 73 15.41 4.95 6.56
N ARG A 74 14.12 5.16 6.82
CA ARG A 74 13.17 5.64 5.81
C ARG A 74 12.05 6.45 6.46
N VAL A 75 11.59 7.48 5.74
CA VAL A 75 10.42 8.28 6.11
C VAL A 75 9.33 8.03 5.07
N LEU A 76 8.14 7.61 5.50
CA LEU A 76 7.00 7.37 4.60
C LEU A 76 5.85 8.28 5.02
N PRO A 77 5.77 9.50 4.47
CA PRO A 77 4.68 10.41 4.80
C PRO A 77 3.35 9.89 4.22
N CYS A 78 2.30 9.99 5.03
CA CYS A 78 0.93 9.72 4.62
C CYS A 78 0.12 10.98 4.92
N ASP A 79 -0.34 11.67 3.88
CA ASP A 79 -1.15 12.89 4.00
C ASP A 79 -2.58 12.57 4.42
N PHE A 80 -3.06 11.40 4.02
CA PHE A 80 -4.41 10.94 4.26
C PHE A 80 -4.39 9.57 4.90
N LEU A 81 -5.26 9.37 5.89
CA LEU A 81 -5.53 8.08 6.50
C LEU A 81 -7.00 7.76 6.27
N VAL A 82 -7.27 6.58 5.73
CA VAL A 82 -8.62 6.07 5.50
C VAL A 82 -8.72 4.62 5.97
N GLU A 83 -9.95 4.10 6.06
CA GLU A 83 -10.16 2.68 6.32
C GLU A 83 -9.50 1.81 5.24
N PRO A 84 -8.99 0.61 5.57
CA PRO A 84 -8.28 -0.24 4.63
C PRO A 84 -9.23 -1.01 3.69
N THR A 85 -10.15 -0.29 3.05
CA THR A 85 -11.13 -0.82 2.09
C THR A 85 -10.97 -0.15 0.72
N LEU A 86 -11.33 -0.87 -0.34
CA LEU A 86 -11.21 -0.33 -1.70
C LEU A 86 -12.20 0.82 -1.95
N GLU A 87 -13.35 0.80 -1.29
CA GLU A 87 -14.36 1.86 -1.37
C GLU A 87 -13.87 3.17 -0.75
N ALA A 88 -13.26 3.09 0.45
CA ALA A 88 -12.63 4.25 1.07
C ALA A 88 -11.48 4.80 0.21
N PHE A 89 -10.69 3.92 -0.42
CA PHE A 89 -9.68 4.36 -1.39
C PHE A 89 -10.28 5.11 -2.57
N ARG A 90 -11.37 4.60 -3.17
CA ARG A 90 -12.04 5.26 -4.31
C ARG A 90 -12.52 6.66 -3.95
N ALA A 91 -13.17 6.80 -2.81
CA ALA A 91 -13.65 8.10 -2.33
C ALA A 91 -12.49 9.10 -2.12
N LEU A 92 -11.38 8.63 -1.52
CA LEU A 92 -10.18 9.44 -1.37
C LEU A 92 -9.56 9.81 -2.72
N ALA A 93 -9.49 8.83 -3.63
CA ALA A 93 -8.83 9.01 -4.92
C ALA A 93 -9.60 9.99 -5.82
N GLU A 94 -10.94 9.93 -5.82
CA GLU A 94 -11.80 10.91 -6.49
C GLU A 94 -11.55 12.34 -5.97
N LYS A 95 -11.33 12.48 -4.65
CA LYS A 95 -11.17 13.79 -4.01
C LYS A 95 -9.75 14.36 -4.13
N GLU A 96 -8.73 13.54 -3.92
CA GLU A 96 -7.34 14.00 -3.71
C GLU A 96 -6.38 13.56 -4.82
N ILE A 97 -6.62 12.42 -5.48
CA ILE A 97 -5.73 11.90 -6.54
C ILE A 97 -6.16 12.42 -7.92
N LYS A 98 -7.45 12.38 -8.23
CA LYS A 98 -8.00 12.86 -9.50
C LYS A 98 -7.57 14.29 -9.83
N PRO A 99 -7.57 15.27 -8.90
CA PRO A 99 -7.10 16.62 -9.20
C PRO A 99 -5.63 16.71 -9.65
N VAL A 100 -4.78 15.74 -9.29
CA VAL A 100 -3.38 15.68 -9.72
C VAL A 100 -3.27 15.51 -11.24
N PHE A 101 -4.23 14.81 -11.86
CA PHE A 101 -4.30 14.53 -13.29
C PHE A 101 -5.31 15.43 -14.04
N ALA A 102 -5.91 16.41 -13.36
CA ALA A 102 -6.95 17.25 -13.95
C ALA A 102 -6.39 18.24 -14.99
N ASP A 103 -5.14 18.68 -14.82
CA ASP A 103 -4.49 19.59 -15.75
C ASP A 103 -3.94 18.85 -16.97
N LYS A 104 -4.75 18.81 -18.03
CA LYS A 104 -4.39 18.19 -19.31
C LYS A 104 -3.34 18.97 -20.11
N THR A 105 -2.99 20.19 -19.69
CA THR A 105 -1.94 20.96 -20.36
C THR A 105 -0.54 20.47 -19.99
N LYS A 106 -0.42 19.75 -18.87
CA LYS A 106 0.84 19.24 -18.36
C LYS A 106 0.84 17.72 -18.31
N VAL A 107 1.61 17.10 -19.21
CA VAL A 107 1.88 15.66 -19.12
C VAL A 107 2.81 15.40 -17.93
N LEU A 108 2.32 14.64 -16.96
CA LEU A 108 3.05 14.22 -15.77
C LEU A 108 3.39 12.73 -15.88
N THR A 109 4.60 12.37 -15.49
CA THR A 109 4.97 10.99 -15.21
C THR A 109 4.58 10.62 -13.79
N TRP A 110 4.06 9.40 -13.58
CA TRP A 110 3.66 8.96 -12.24
C TRP A 110 4.07 7.54 -11.91
N ALA A 111 4.11 7.23 -10.61
CA ALA A 111 4.35 5.87 -10.10
C ALA A 111 3.42 5.53 -8.95
N LEU A 112 3.18 4.24 -8.74
CA LEU A 112 2.55 3.71 -7.53
C LEU A 112 3.56 2.92 -6.69
N GLN A 113 3.83 3.40 -5.48
CA GLN A 113 4.49 2.64 -4.44
C GLN A 113 3.43 2.00 -3.54
N PHE A 114 3.14 0.73 -3.76
CA PHE A 114 2.17 -0.03 -2.97
C PHE A 114 2.88 -0.97 -1.99
N LYS A 115 2.45 -0.95 -0.72
CA LYS A 115 2.89 -1.88 0.31
C LYS A 115 1.69 -2.30 1.16
N THR A 116 1.60 -3.59 1.46
CA THR A 116 0.56 -4.14 2.33
C THR A 116 1.18 -4.98 3.43
N ARG A 117 0.58 -4.94 4.63
CA ARG A 117 0.96 -5.73 5.80
C ARG A 117 -0.28 -6.36 6.38
N GLY A 118 -0.36 -7.69 6.38
CA GLY A 118 -1.48 -8.40 7.00
C GLY A 118 -2.85 -8.23 6.32
N VAL A 119 -2.95 -7.53 5.19
CA VAL A 119 -4.19 -7.33 4.43
C VAL A 119 -4.07 -7.98 3.05
N LYS A 120 -4.85 -9.03 2.80
CA LYS A 120 -4.85 -9.77 1.52
C LYS A 120 -5.90 -9.28 0.51
N LYS A 121 -6.97 -8.66 1.00
CA LYS A 121 -8.12 -8.25 0.16
C LYS A 121 -7.81 -7.03 -0.71
N LEU A 122 -6.85 -6.20 -0.32
CA LEU A 122 -6.44 -5.01 -1.06
C LEU A 122 -5.16 -5.33 -1.84
N THR A 123 -5.25 -5.31 -3.16
CA THR A 123 -4.14 -5.65 -4.06
C THR A 123 -3.64 -4.42 -4.80
N LYS A 124 -2.37 -4.46 -5.24
CA LYS A 124 -1.78 -3.40 -6.06
C LYS A 124 -2.61 -3.16 -7.33
N ASP A 125 -3.07 -4.24 -7.98
CA ASP A 125 -3.85 -4.14 -9.22
C ASP A 125 -5.21 -3.49 -9.01
N ALA A 126 -5.86 -3.74 -7.87
CA ALA A 126 -7.11 -3.08 -7.52
C ALA A 126 -6.90 -1.56 -7.33
N ILE A 127 -5.79 -1.15 -6.71
CA ILE A 127 -5.43 0.26 -6.55
C ILE A 127 -5.10 0.92 -7.89
N LEU A 128 -4.30 0.25 -8.74
CA LEU A 128 -3.97 0.74 -10.09
C LEU A 128 -5.23 0.98 -10.92
N LYS A 129 -6.15 0.02 -10.96
CA LYS A 129 -7.43 0.15 -11.69
C LYS A 129 -8.29 1.33 -11.25
N VAL A 130 -8.13 1.82 -10.02
CA VAL A 130 -8.83 3.03 -9.56
C VAL A 130 -8.12 4.27 -10.11
N ILE A 131 -6.79 4.33 -10.01
CA ILE A 131 -6.00 5.48 -10.48
C ILE A 131 -6.05 5.62 -12.01
N ASP A 132 -6.05 4.50 -12.73
CA ASP A 132 -6.08 4.42 -14.20
C ASP A 132 -7.31 5.10 -14.82
N GLN A 133 -8.37 5.36 -14.04
CA GLN A 133 -9.56 6.07 -14.51
C GLN A 133 -9.30 7.53 -14.85
N TRP A 134 -8.22 8.11 -14.29
CA TRP A 134 -7.92 9.54 -14.44
C TRP A 134 -6.51 9.82 -14.92
N SER A 135 -5.62 8.83 -14.94
CA SER A 135 -4.24 8.99 -15.38
C SER A 135 -4.04 8.88 -16.90
N ASP A 136 -5.13 8.90 -17.68
CA ASP A 136 -5.04 8.89 -19.15
C ASP A 136 -4.23 10.08 -19.67
N GLY A 137 -3.32 9.83 -20.61
CA GLY A 137 -2.35 10.82 -21.09
C GLY A 137 -1.15 11.07 -20.16
N HIS A 138 -1.10 10.46 -18.97
CA HIS A 138 0.01 10.56 -18.02
C HIS A 138 0.81 9.25 -17.95
N PRO A 139 2.04 9.19 -18.53
CA PRO A 139 2.80 7.95 -18.59
C PRO A 139 3.29 7.47 -17.21
N VAL A 140 3.28 6.15 -17.01
CA VAL A 140 3.86 5.55 -15.80
C VAL A 140 5.39 5.51 -15.90
N SER A 141 6.10 6.03 -14.90
CA SER A 141 7.56 5.99 -14.79
C SER A 141 7.98 5.52 -13.40
N ILE A 142 8.54 4.31 -13.29
CA ILE A 142 8.97 3.74 -12.01
C ILE A 142 10.31 4.36 -11.55
N ASP A 143 11.10 4.87 -12.50
CA ASP A 143 12.45 5.39 -12.24
C ASP A 143 12.40 6.84 -11.78
N LYS A 144 11.83 7.72 -12.62
CA LYS A 144 11.79 9.17 -12.39
C LYS A 144 10.37 9.70 -12.56
N PRO A 145 9.46 9.41 -11.61
CA PRO A 145 8.12 9.98 -11.64
C PRO A 145 8.13 11.43 -11.14
N ASP A 146 7.32 12.29 -11.77
CA ASP A 146 7.00 13.62 -11.24
C ASP A 146 6.24 13.50 -9.91
N VAL A 147 5.32 12.53 -9.84
CA VAL A 147 4.55 12.20 -8.64
C VAL A 147 4.56 10.69 -8.36
N CYS A 148 4.94 10.32 -7.15
CA CYS A 148 4.79 8.95 -6.66
C CYS A 148 3.62 8.89 -5.67
N ILE A 149 2.59 8.13 -6.01
CA ILE A 149 1.47 7.84 -5.11
C ILE A 149 1.94 6.70 -4.19
N ASN A 150 2.17 7.01 -2.93
CA ASN A 150 2.52 6.00 -1.93
C ASN A 150 1.27 5.54 -1.19
N VAL A 151 1.05 4.22 -1.16
CA VAL A 151 -0.08 3.58 -0.48
C VAL A 151 0.48 2.50 0.45
N GLU A 152 0.39 2.73 1.77
CA GLU A 152 0.76 1.77 2.81
C GLU A 152 -0.51 1.26 3.48
N VAL A 153 -0.76 -0.05 3.35
CA VAL A 153 -1.96 -0.71 3.89
C VAL A 153 -1.57 -1.59 5.07
N ASN A 154 -2.27 -1.42 6.18
CA ASN A 154 -2.20 -2.33 7.31
C ASN A 154 -3.64 -2.63 7.81
N PRO A 155 -3.82 -3.56 8.78
CA PRO A 155 -5.16 -3.94 9.21
C PRO A 155 -5.94 -2.83 9.93
N LEU A 156 -5.24 -1.80 10.44
CA LEU A 156 -5.84 -0.68 11.15
C LEU A 156 -6.22 0.46 10.20
N PHE A 157 -5.40 0.75 9.20
CA PHE A 157 -5.61 1.85 8.27
C PHE A 157 -4.88 1.67 6.94
N MET A 158 -5.26 2.51 5.97
CA MET A 158 -4.53 2.73 4.73
C MET A 158 -4.06 4.18 4.66
N GLY A 159 -2.74 4.36 4.61
CA GLY A 159 -2.11 5.67 4.47
C GLY A 159 -1.77 5.97 3.02
N VAL A 160 -2.12 7.16 2.56
CA VAL A 160 -1.84 7.64 1.19
C VAL A 160 -1.05 8.94 1.26
N GLY A 161 0.03 9.03 0.48
CA GLY A 161 0.82 10.25 0.33
C GLY A 161 1.15 10.52 -1.13
N LEU A 162 1.13 11.80 -1.52
CA LEU A 162 1.48 12.26 -2.87
C LEU A 162 2.91 12.80 -2.86
N LEU A 163 3.86 11.99 -3.28
CA LEU A 163 5.28 12.25 -3.07
C LEU A 163 5.91 12.92 -4.29
N ALA A 164 6.46 14.11 -4.09
CA ALA A 164 7.26 14.79 -5.09
C ALA A 164 8.75 14.40 -4.99
N LYS A 165 9.51 14.56 -6.08
CA LYS A 165 10.98 14.36 -6.07
C LYS A 165 11.39 12.98 -5.51
N TRP A 166 10.58 11.95 -5.80
CA TRP A 166 10.71 10.61 -5.23
C TRP A 166 12.09 9.98 -5.49
N GLU A 167 12.61 10.14 -6.71
CA GLU A 167 13.93 9.65 -7.10
C GLU A 167 15.06 10.45 -6.45
N LYS A 168 14.97 11.80 -6.42
CA LYS A 168 15.94 12.69 -5.77
C LYS A 168 16.22 12.27 -4.32
N TYR A 169 15.18 11.89 -3.59
CA TYR A 169 15.30 11.47 -2.19
C TYR A 169 15.41 9.95 -2.02
N HIS A 170 15.87 9.22 -3.04
CA HIS A 170 16.09 7.77 -3.01
C HIS A 170 14.90 6.99 -2.43
N LYS A 171 13.68 7.25 -2.91
CA LYS A 171 12.45 6.61 -2.40
C LYS A 171 12.24 6.88 -0.89
N TYR A 172 12.62 8.08 -0.48
CA TYR A 172 12.60 8.62 0.88
C TYR A 172 13.46 7.81 1.88
N ASN A 173 14.48 7.11 1.37
CA ASN A 173 15.45 6.37 2.17
C ASN A 173 16.54 7.31 2.69
N VAL A 174 16.47 7.66 3.98
CA VAL A 174 17.41 8.55 4.65
C VAL A 174 18.83 7.98 4.65
N GLN A 175 18.97 6.67 4.83
CA GLN A 175 20.30 6.04 4.79
C GLN A 175 20.92 6.11 3.39
N SER A 176 20.12 5.96 2.32
CA SER A 176 20.59 6.12 0.95
C SER A 176 21.00 7.57 0.64
N ILE A 177 20.28 8.56 1.17
CA ILE A 177 20.64 9.98 1.05
C ILE A 177 21.96 10.27 1.76
N MET A 178 22.15 9.75 2.97
CA MET A 178 23.37 9.97 3.76
C MET A 178 24.58 9.19 3.25
N ASN A 179 24.37 8.07 2.55
CA ASN A 179 25.42 7.18 2.04
C ASN A 179 25.24 6.94 0.52
N PRO A 180 25.61 7.92 -0.33
CA PRO A 180 25.37 7.84 -1.78
C PRO A 180 26.05 6.64 -2.46
N ASP A 181 27.17 6.13 -1.93
CA ASP A 181 27.83 4.94 -2.46
C ASP A 181 27.05 3.65 -2.20
N ALA A 182 26.34 3.58 -1.07
CA ALA A 182 25.42 2.47 -0.78
C ALA A 182 24.17 2.56 -1.66
N ALA A 183 23.67 3.78 -1.92
CA ALA A 183 22.54 4.02 -2.80
C ALA A 183 22.80 3.59 -4.25
N LYS A 184 24.00 3.84 -4.79
CA LYS A 184 24.39 3.38 -6.13
C LYS A 184 24.32 1.86 -6.26
N LYS A 185 24.78 1.12 -5.23
CA LYS A 185 24.72 -0.35 -5.19
C LYS A 185 23.28 -0.87 -5.14
N GLU A 186 22.38 -0.24 -4.37
CA GLU A 186 20.97 -0.62 -4.34
C GLU A 186 20.25 -0.35 -5.67
N ALA A 187 20.55 0.78 -6.32
CA ALA A 187 19.97 1.14 -7.62
C ALA A 187 20.37 0.14 -8.72
N GLU A 188 21.65 -0.28 -8.73
CA GLU A 188 22.16 -1.28 -9.66
C GLU A 188 21.50 -2.66 -9.43
N ALA A 189 21.40 -3.09 -8.17
CA ALA A 189 20.72 -4.35 -7.81
C ALA A 189 19.23 -4.37 -8.22
N HIS A 190 18.53 -3.25 -8.10
CA HIS A 190 17.13 -3.15 -8.51
C HIS A 190 16.97 -3.20 -10.04
N ARG A 191 17.92 -2.63 -10.80
CA ARG A 191 17.90 -2.65 -12.28
C ARG A 191 18.08 -4.06 -12.83
N VAL A 192 19.02 -4.84 -12.27
CA VAL A 192 19.28 -6.24 -12.65
C VAL A 192 18.08 -7.16 -12.36
N ARG A 193 17.34 -6.89 -11.28
CA ARG A 193 16.15 -7.67 -10.91
C ARG A 193 14.92 -7.37 -11.79
N GLY A 194 14.82 -6.17 -12.35
CA GLY A 194 13.75 -5.77 -13.27
C GLY A 194 13.79 -6.50 -14.62
N THR A 195 14.99 -6.85 -15.09
CA THR A 195 15.19 -7.58 -16.36
C THR A 195 14.95 -9.09 -16.25
N ALA A 196 15.04 -9.68 -15.05
CA ALA A 196 14.88 -11.13 -14.87
C ALA A 196 13.43 -11.62 -14.80
N LYS A 197 12.44 -10.73 -14.62
CA LYS A 197 11.02 -11.11 -14.42
C LYS A 197 10.15 -11.00 -15.68
N ALA A 198 10.70 -10.61 -16.82
CA ALA A 198 9.96 -10.47 -18.08
C ALA A 198 10.08 -11.70 -19.02
N GLY A 199 10.79 -12.76 -18.62
CA GLY A 199 11.15 -13.89 -19.50
C GLY A 199 10.51 -15.24 -19.19
N LYS A 200 9.48 -15.34 -18.35
CA LYS A 200 8.92 -16.65 -17.97
C LYS A 200 7.42 -16.65 -17.71
N GLU A 201 6.63 -16.20 -18.68
CA GLU A 201 5.21 -16.53 -18.76
C GLU A 201 4.75 -16.30 -20.22
N GLY A 202 5.05 -17.26 -21.09
CA GLY A 202 4.78 -17.10 -22.51
C GLY A 202 5.15 -18.28 -23.40
N GLU A 203 5.10 -19.52 -22.90
CA GLU A 203 5.09 -20.69 -23.78
C GLU A 203 4.56 -21.89 -23.01
N THR A 204 3.29 -22.26 -23.24
CA THR A 204 2.79 -23.64 -23.41
C THR A 204 1.27 -23.55 -23.56
N LYS A 205 0.79 -23.53 -24.82
CA LYS A 205 -0.59 -23.85 -25.18
C LYS A 205 -0.52 -24.79 -26.39
N LYS A 206 -1.34 -25.84 -26.37
CA LYS A 206 -1.65 -26.85 -27.42
C LYS A 206 -0.84 -28.17 -27.41
N GLU A 207 -1.42 -29.16 -26.75
CA GLU A 207 -1.77 -30.51 -27.25
C GLU A 207 -2.43 -31.21 -26.05
N THR A 208 -3.70 -31.58 -26.02
CA THR A 208 -4.26 -32.71 -26.76
C THR A 208 -5.78 -32.72 -26.50
N GLU A 209 -6.60 -32.63 -27.54
CA GLU A 209 -8.02 -33.05 -27.53
C GLU A 209 -8.37 -33.46 -28.97
N ALA A 210 -8.35 -34.76 -29.25
CA ALA A 210 -9.08 -35.41 -30.36
C ALA A 210 -8.89 -36.94 -30.34
N LYS A 211 -9.83 -37.66 -29.69
CA LYS A 211 -10.34 -39.03 -29.96
C LYS A 211 -11.11 -39.48 -28.72
N LYS A 212 -12.36 -39.93 -28.75
CA LYS A 212 -13.32 -40.23 -29.82
C LYS A 212 -14.66 -40.51 -29.13
N GLU A 213 -15.75 -40.01 -29.70
CA GLU A 213 -17.14 -40.31 -29.33
C GLU A 213 -17.57 -41.77 -29.59
N ALA A 214 -18.71 -42.09 -28.98
CA ALA A 214 -19.70 -43.15 -29.25
C ALA A 214 -19.54 -44.46 -28.45
N GLU A 215 -20.48 -44.74 -27.53
CA GLU A 215 -21.76 -45.36 -27.89
C GLU A 215 -22.78 -45.31 -26.73
N THR A 216 -24.05 -45.13 -27.09
CA THR A 216 -25.23 -45.01 -26.23
C THR A 216 -25.96 -46.36 -26.18
N LYS A 217 -26.44 -46.81 -25.01
CA LYS A 217 -27.78 -47.43 -24.83
C LYS A 217 -28.00 -47.95 -23.40
N ALA A 218 -29.11 -47.50 -22.80
CA ALA A 218 -29.87 -48.22 -21.77
C ALA A 218 -30.64 -49.40 -22.45
N PRO A 219 -31.15 -50.43 -21.73
CA PRO A 219 -32.30 -50.25 -20.83
C PRO A 219 -32.34 -51.14 -19.55
N ALA A 220 -33.42 -50.89 -18.80
CA ALA A 220 -33.89 -51.34 -17.49
C ALA A 220 -34.06 -52.84 -17.18
N ALA A 221 -34.07 -53.17 -15.86
CA ALA A 221 -35.07 -53.97 -15.11
C ALA A 221 -34.58 -54.12 -13.64
N GLU A 222 -35.21 -53.56 -12.61
CA GLU A 222 -36.46 -53.94 -11.90
C GLU A 222 -36.26 -54.96 -10.74
N LYS A 223 -36.44 -54.47 -9.50
CA LYS A 223 -37.28 -55.02 -8.39
C LYS A 223 -36.96 -54.23 -7.10
N ALA A 224 -37.83 -53.34 -6.61
CA ALA A 224 -39.14 -53.54 -5.97
C ALA A 224 -39.07 -54.25 -4.61
N ALA A 225 -39.26 -53.48 -3.53
CA ALA A 225 -40.08 -53.85 -2.36
C ALA A 225 -40.39 -52.60 -1.52
N ALA A 226 -41.64 -52.12 -1.65
CA ALA A 226 -42.36 -51.33 -0.64
C ALA A 226 -42.55 -52.19 0.64
N THR A 227 -42.73 -51.64 1.85
CA THR A 227 -44.02 -51.08 2.32
C THR A 227 -43.89 -50.18 3.57
N GLU A 228 -44.62 -49.07 3.50
CA GLU A 228 -45.26 -48.25 4.57
C GLU A 228 -46.37 -49.05 5.34
N PRO A 229 -47.18 -48.46 6.27
CA PRO A 229 -47.02 -47.29 7.15
C PRO A 229 -47.54 -47.49 8.61
N ALA A 230 -47.41 -46.39 9.36
CA ALA A 230 -47.98 -45.94 10.62
C ALA A 230 -49.28 -46.56 11.22
N ALA A 231 -49.31 -46.59 12.56
CA ALA A 231 -50.54 -46.41 13.35
C ALA A 231 -50.24 -45.63 14.67
N LYS A 232 -51.17 -44.74 15.02
CA LYS A 232 -51.18 -43.77 16.14
C LYS A 232 -51.45 -44.43 17.49
N ALA A 233 -51.02 -43.78 18.59
CA ALA A 233 -51.81 -43.69 19.82
C ALA A 233 -51.38 -42.49 20.69
N ASP A 234 -52.38 -41.70 21.04
CA ASP A 234 -52.45 -40.58 21.97
C ASP A 234 -52.32 -41.04 23.44
N ALA A 235 -51.80 -40.19 24.33
CA ALA A 235 -52.30 -40.02 25.71
C ALA A 235 -51.54 -38.92 26.46
N GLN A 236 -52.26 -37.85 26.74
CA GLN A 236 -51.97 -36.77 27.67
C GLN A 236 -52.76 -37.03 28.96
N ALA A 237 -52.17 -36.95 30.16
CA ALA A 237 -52.81 -36.46 31.40
C ALA A 237 -51.94 -36.60 32.68
N ALA A 238 -51.76 -35.45 33.34
CA ALA A 238 -51.89 -35.17 34.78
C ALA A 238 -51.13 -35.98 35.85
N GLY A 239 -50.33 -35.24 36.64
CA GLY A 239 -50.57 -35.13 38.10
C GLY A 239 -49.65 -35.90 39.04
N ALA A 240 -48.70 -35.19 39.64
CA ALA A 240 -48.35 -35.22 41.07
C ALA A 240 -47.39 -34.07 41.38
#